data_AF-A0A0S8B0A6-F1
#
_entry.id   AF-A0A0S8B0A6-F1
#
_cell.length_a   1.000
_cell.length_b   1.000
_cell.length_c   1.000
_cell.angle_alpha   90.00
_cell.angle_beta   90.00
_cell.angle_gamma   90.00
#
_symmetry.space_group_name_H-M   'P 1'
#
loop_
_entity.id
_entity.type
_entity.pdbx_description
1 polymer ?
#
loop_
_entity_poly.entity_id
_entity_poly.type
_entity_poly.pdbx_seq_one_letter_code
_entity_poly.pdbx_strand_id
1 'polypeptide(L)' 'RIDAIGIDTPSIDYGQSTSFASHVALYEANIPGFENVTGLEQLPATGAFVIALPMKIAGGSGGPLRIVAFVPTP' A
#
# COMPACT_ATOMS: atom_id res chain seq x y z
N ARG A 1 10.27 11.86 2.06
CA ARG A 1 9.50 11.45 0.86
C ARG A 1 8.84 10.12 1.19
N ILE A 2 7.60 9.89 0.75
CA ILE A 2 6.87 8.63 0.94
C ILE A 2 7.01 7.83 -0.35
N ASP A 3 7.39 6.55 -0.26
CA ASP A 3 7.59 5.70 -1.44
C ASP A 3 6.36 4.86 -1.80
N ALA A 4 5.49 4.53 -0.83
CA ALA A 4 4.24 3.81 -1.04
C ALA A 4 3.31 3.99 0.18
N ILE A 5 2.02 3.69 0.03
CA ILE A 5 1.05 3.62 1.12
C ILE A 5 0.40 2.23 1.17
N GLY A 6 0.14 1.71 2.37
CA GLY A 6 -0.60 0.47 2.59
C GLY A 6 -1.77 0.70 3.55
N ILE A 7 -2.92 0.08 3.28
CA ILE A 7 -4.12 0.15 4.12
C ILE A 7 -4.82 -1.21 4.19
N ASP A 8 -5.52 -1.47 5.29
CA ASP A 8 -6.26 -2.70 5.54
C ASP A 8 -7.68 -2.71 4.96
N THR A 9 -8.12 -1.59 4.40
CA THR A 9 -9.42 -1.46 3.72
C THR A 9 -9.32 -1.74 2.21
N PRO A 10 -10.46 -1.96 1.53
CA PRO A 10 -10.50 -2.15 0.07
C PRO A 10 -10.30 -0.87 -0.75
N SER A 11 -9.99 0.25 -0.11
CA SER A 11 -9.78 1.55 -0.75
C SER A 11 -8.87 2.39 0.12
N ILE A 12 -7.88 3.07 -0.48
CA ILE A 12 -7.10 4.14 0.18
C ILE A 12 -7.89 5.43 0.38
N ASP A 13 -9.08 5.55 -0.22
CA ASP A 13 -10.00 6.65 0.00
C ASP A 13 -11.06 6.32 1.06
N TYR A 14 -11.62 7.37 1.65
CA TYR A 14 -12.81 7.25 2.50
C TYR A 14 -13.95 6.56 1.74
N GLY A 15 -14.61 5.58 2.36
CA GLY A 15 -15.52 4.66 1.66
C GLY A 15 -16.73 5.31 0.96
N GLN A 16 -17.17 6.48 1.40
CA GLN A 16 -18.27 7.22 0.74
C GLN A 16 -17.75 8.31 -0.22
N SER A 17 -16.44 8.39 -0.43
CA SER A 17 -15.83 9.35 -1.35
C SER A 17 -16.28 9.07 -2.78
N THR A 18 -16.68 10.13 -3.48
CA THR A 18 -16.95 10.11 -4.92
C THR A 18 -15.86 10.81 -5.73
N SER A 19 -14.96 11.54 -5.05
CA SER A 19 -13.87 12.30 -5.67
C SER A 19 -12.55 11.55 -5.72
N PHE A 20 -12.39 10.50 -4.90
CA PHE A 20 -11.16 9.70 -4.80
C PHE A 20 -9.88 10.55 -4.65
N ALA A 21 -9.97 11.60 -3.83
CA ALA A 21 -8.91 12.59 -3.69
C ALA A 21 -7.58 11.98 -3.22
N SER A 22 -7.63 10.88 -2.45
CA SER A 22 -6.43 10.18 -1.98
C SER A 22 -5.74 9.47 -3.15
N HIS A 23 -6.50 8.74 -3.97
CA HIS A 23 -5.97 8.14 -5.20
C HIS A 23 -5.34 9.22 -6.11
N VAL A 24 -6.06 10.31 -6.38
CA VAL A 24 -5.56 11.39 -7.26
C VAL A 24 -4.25 11.96 -6.73
N ALA A 25 -4.24 12.42 -5.48
CA ALA A 25 -3.06 13.07 -4.90
C ALA A 25 -1.83 12.14 -4.86
N LEU A 26 -2.03 10.86 -4.53
CA LEU A 26 -0.93 9.88 -4.43
C LEU A 26 -0.41 9.48 -5.81
N TYR A 27 -1.29 9.18 -6.77
CA TYR A 27 -0.89 8.69 -8.07
C TYR A 27 -0.33 9.79 -8.97
N GLU A 28 -0.80 11.04 -8.84
CA GLU A 28 -0.16 12.20 -9.46
C GLU A 28 1.28 12.39 -8.95
N ALA A 29 1.54 12.05 -7.68
CA ALA A 29 2.87 12.06 -7.09
C ALA A 29 3.69 10.79 -7.37
N ASN A 30 3.16 9.86 -8.18
CA ASN A 30 3.74 8.56 -8.49
C ASN A 30 4.03 7.71 -7.22
N ILE A 31 3.11 7.76 -6.25
CA ILE A 31 3.15 6.97 -5.01
C ILE A 31 2.13 5.82 -5.11
N PRO A 32 2.57 4.56 -5.23
CA PRO A 32 1.68 3.42 -5.29
C PRO A 32 0.95 3.15 -3.95
N GLY A 33 -0.24 2.55 -4.06
CA GLY A 33 -1.05 2.10 -2.94
C GLY A 33 -1.16 0.56 -2.87
N PHE A 34 -1.23 0.01 -1.66
CA PHE A 34 -1.51 -1.39 -1.38
C PHE A 34 -2.75 -1.48 -0.49
N GLU A 35 -3.78 -2.16 -0.96
CA GLU A 35 -5.07 -2.26 -0.28
C GLU A 35 -5.28 -3.68 0.27
N ASN A 36 -6.20 -3.81 1.22
CA ASN A 36 -6.50 -5.08 1.90
C ASN A 36 -5.25 -5.71 2.57
N VAL A 37 -4.34 -4.89 3.07
CA VAL A 37 -3.17 -5.35 3.81
C VAL A 37 -3.61 -5.92 5.16
N THR A 38 -2.98 -7.01 5.60
CA THR A 38 -3.28 -7.68 6.86
C THR A 38 -2.01 -7.83 7.70
N GLY A 39 -2.15 -8.19 8.98
CA GLY A 39 -1.02 -8.37 9.90
C GLY A 39 -0.36 -7.06 10.35
N LEU A 40 -1.01 -5.92 10.15
CA LEU A 40 -0.49 -4.60 10.51
C LEU A 40 -0.27 -4.47 12.03
N GLU A 41 -1.09 -5.16 12.82
CA GLU A 41 -0.99 -5.22 14.28
C GLU A 41 0.29 -5.90 14.79
N GLN A 42 0.98 -6.65 13.92
CA GLN A 42 2.24 -7.32 14.23
C GLN A 42 3.47 -6.45 13.92
N LEU A 43 3.28 -5.26 13.33
CA LEU A 43 4.36 -4.37 12.95
C LEU A 43 4.64 -3.31 14.04
N PRO A 44 5.92 -2.99 14.32
CA PRO A 44 6.26 -1.82 15.11
C PRO A 44 5.95 -0.54 14.31
N ALA A 45 5.76 0.58 15.00
CA ALA A 45 5.49 1.87 14.37
C ALA A 45 6.58 2.29 13.36
N THR A 46 7.84 1.87 13.60
CA THR A 46 8.98 2.10 12.69
C THR A 46 9.95 0.93 12.74
N GLY A 47 10.79 0.79 11.71
CA GLY A 47 11.91 -0.18 11.67
C GLY A 47 11.62 -1.50 10.96
N ALA A 48 10.37 -1.79 10.60
CA ALA A 48 10.04 -2.93 9.73
C ALA A 48 10.57 -2.71 8.31
N PHE A 49 11.00 -3.79 7.65
CA PHE A 49 11.36 -3.78 6.23
C PHE A 49 10.30 -4.50 5.40
N VAL A 50 9.65 -3.78 4.50
CA VAL A 50 8.51 -4.29 3.71
C VAL A 50 8.94 -4.66 2.30
N ILE A 51 8.51 -5.83 1.83
CA ILE A 51 8.63 -6.27 0.43
C ILE A 51 7.22 -6.39 -0.14
N ALA A 52 6.92 -5.60 -1.17
CA ALA A 52 5.66 -5.60 -1.88
C ALA A 52 5.91 -5.59 -3.40
N LEU A 53 5.87 -6.78 -4.01
CA LEU A 53 6.23 -6.97 -5.43
C LEU A 53 4.97 -7.30 -6.25
N PRO A 54 4.34 -6.32 -6.92
CA PRO A 54 3.19 -6.58 -7.77
C PRO A 54 3.54 -7.46 -8.96
N MET A 55 2.53 -8.16 -9.48
CA MET A 55 2.67 -8.94 -10.71
C MET A 55 3.15 -8.06 -11.86
N LYS A 56 4.11 -8.56 -12.64
CA LYS A 56 4.67 -7.87 -13.81
C LYS A 56 3.73 -7.99 -15.01
N ILE A 57 2.63 -7.23 -14.98
CA ILE A 57 1.62 -7.18 -16.04
C ILE A 57 2.02 -6.11 -17.06
N ALA A 58 2.07 -6.46 -18.36
CA ALA A 58 2.42 -5.52 -19.41
C ALA A 58 1.37 -4.40 -19.50
N GLY A 59 1.78 -3.14 -19.28
CA GLY A 59 0.88 -1.98 -19.26
C GLY A 59 -0.13 -1.97 -18.11
N GLY A 60 0.07 -2.78 -17.07
CA GLY A 60 -0.85 -2.87 -15.94
C GLY A 60 -0.86 -1.59 -15.09
N SER A 61 -2.05 -1.13 -14.72
CA SER A 61 -2.25 -0.06 -13.73
C SER A 61 -2.10 -0.54 -12.28
N GLY A 62 -2.23 -1.85 -12.06
CA GLY A 62 -2.13 -2.50 -10.76
C GLY A 62 -2.27 -4.02 -10.91
N GLY A 63 -2.10 -4.75 -9.82
CA GLY A 63 -2.25 -6.20 -9.79
C GLY A 63 -2.11 -6.76 -8.38
N PRO A 64 -2.60 -7.99 -8.14
CA PRO A 64 -2.45 -8.63 -6.85
C PRO A 64 -0.96 -8.87 -6.55
N LEU A 65 -0.63 -8.94 -5.27
CA LEU A 65 0.74 -9.13 -4.82
C LEU A 65 0.79 -9.86 -3.49
N ARG A 66 1.94 -10.47 -3.20
CA ARG A 66 2.24 -11.00 -1.87
C ARG A 66 3.12 -9.99 -1.14
N ILE A 67 2.54 -9.32 -0.13
CA ILE A 67 3.27 -8.41 0.74
C ILE A 67 3.77 -9.17 1.95
N VAL A 68 5.02 -8.93 2.32
CA VAL A 68 5.65 -9.50 3.52
C VAL A 68 6.49 -8.41 4.20
N ALA A 69 6.68 -8.54 5.50
CA ALA A 69 7.53 -7.65 6.27
C ALA A 69 8.51 -8.46 7.13
N PHE A 70 9.75 -7.99 7.20
CA PHE A 70 10.70 -8.40 8.24
C PHE A 70 10.53 -7.46 9.44
N VAL A 71 10.20 -8.03 10.59
CA VAL A 71 10.06 -7.30 11.84
C VAL A 71 11.40 -7.30 12.56
N PRO A 72 11.95 -6.13 12.95
CA PRO A 72 13.19 -6.07 13.70
C PRO A 72 13.03 -6.83 15.03
N THR A 73 14.06 -7.59 15.40
CA THR A 73 14.13 -8.21 16.73
C THR A 73 14.30 -7.10 17.78
N PRO A 74 13.63 -7.19 18.95
CA PRO A 74 13.81 -6.23 20.03
C PRO A 74 15.27 -6.05 20.47
#